data_AF-A0A8S1K2T8-F1
#
_entry.id   AF-A0A8S1K2T8-F1
#
_cell.length_a   1.000
_cell.length_b   1.000
_cell.length_c   1.000
_cell.angle_alpha   90.00
_cell.angle_beta   90.00
_cell.angle_gamma   90.00
#
_symmetry.space_group_name_H-M   'P 1'
#
loop_
_entity.id
_entity.type
_entity.pdbx_description
1 polymer ?
#
loop_
_entity_poly.entity_id
_entity_poly.type
_entity_poly.pdbx_seq_one_letter_code
_entity_poly.pdbx_strand_id
1 'polypeptide(L)'
;MQVIIQAFKKFDKDNLGYIMADDFKGIFNAKNHQKLIRGELTDDQAYIELLQYFKKGNKSGQITLDELKEYYAAVSADIELDENFITLIKETWRLK
;
A
#
# COMPACT_ATOMS: atom_id res chain seq x y z
N MET A 1 3.74 11.45 3.83
CA MET A 1 2.50 11.41 3.02
C MET A 1 2.67 11.63 1.50
N GLN A 2 3.59 12.48 1.03
CA GLN A 2 3.77 12.76 -0.42
C GLN A 2 4.01 11.50 -1.28
N VAL A 3 4.80 10.54 -0.77
CA VAL A 3 5.08 9.27 -1.48
C VAL A 3 3.84 8.40 -1.74
N ILE A 4 2.82 8.46 -0.87
CA ILE A 4 1.57 7.73 -1.03
C ILE A 4 0.78 8.33 -2.19
N ILE A 5 0.72 9.66 -2.27
CA ILE A 5 0.04 10.37 -3.37
C ILE A 5 0.76 10.10 -4.70
N GLN A 6 2.09 10.08 -4.69
CA GLN A 6 2.92 9.74 -5.85
C GLN A 6 2.69 8.29 -6.30
N ALA A 7 2.63 7.33 -5.36
CA ALA A 7 2.24 5.95 -5.64
C ALA A 7 0.87 5.93 -6.30
N PHE A 8 -0.14 6.49 -5.63
CA PHE A 8 -1.52 6.49 -6.08
C PHE A 8 -1.66 7.08 -7.49
N LYS A 9 -1.10 8.27 -7.75
CA LYS A 9 -1.15 8.91 -9.07
C LYS A 9 -0.44 8.11 -10.17
N LYS A 10 0.56 7.31 -9.82
CA LYS A 10 1.25 6.42 -10.78
C LYS A 10 0.33 5.28 -11.24
N PHE A 11 -0.55 4.81 -10.36
CA PHE A 11 -1.53 3.77 -10.64
C PHE A 11 -2.83 4.33 -11.24
N ASP A 12 -3.31 5.46 -10.74
CA ASP A 12 -4.51 6.16 -11.22
C ASP A 12 -4.24 6.95 -12.51
N LYS A 13 -3.87 6.24 -13.58
CA LYS A 13 -3.59 6.84 -14.89
C LYS A 13 -4.81 7.51 -15.49
N ASP A 14 -5.98 6.93 -15.25
CA ASP A 14 -7.26 7.39 -15.77
C ASP A 14 -7.88 8.52 -14.92
N ASN A 15 -7.24 8.93 -13.81
CA ASN A 15 -7.77 9.92 -12.86
C ASN A 15 -9.21 9.58 -12.41
N LEU A 16 -9.46 8.30 -12.16
CA LEU A 16 -10.73 7.79 -11.68
C LEU A 16 -10.96 8.16 -10.22
N GLY A 17 -9.90 8.55 -9.49
CA GLY A 17 -9.96 8.84 -8.06
C GLY A 17 -9.97 7.58 -7.19
N TYR A 18 -9.88 6.40 -7.81
CA TYR A 18 -9.71 5.10 -7.16
C TYR A 18 -8.87 4.19 -8.05
N ILE A 19 -8.25 3.20 -7.43
CA ILE A 19 -7.51 2.13 -8.13
C ILE A 19 -8.08 0.78 -7.71
N MET A 20 -8.12 -0.18 -8.62
CA MET A 20 -8.61 -1.50 -8.26
C MET A 20 -7.56 -2.23 -7.44
N ALA A 21 -8.05 -2.97 -6.44
CA ALA A 21 -7.29 -4.00 -5.75
C ALA A 21 -6.48 -4.85 -6.73
N ASP A 22 -7.12 -5.36 -7.78
CA ASP A 22 -6.43 -6.19 -8.78
C ASP A 22 -5.28 -5.48 -9.52
N ASP A 23 -5.29 -4.15 -9.68
CA ASP A 23 -4.14 -3.40 -10.23
C ASP A 23 -2.92 -3.44 -9.29
N PHE A 24 -3.16 -3.60 -7.99
CA PHE A 24 -2.07 -3.84 -7.04
C PHE A 24 -1.53 -5.26 -7.12
N LYS A 25 -2.33 -6.22 -7.58
CA LYS A 25 -1.94 -7.63 -7.72
C LYS A 25 -0.88 -7.80 -8.81
N GLY A 26 0.39 -7.80 -8.41
CA GLY A 26 1.55 -7.98 -9.29
C GLY A 26 2.55 -6.82 -9.29
N ILE A 27 2.17 -5.66 -8.72
CA ILE A 27 3.07 -4.52 -8.54
C ILE A 27 3.42 -4.34 -7.07
N PHE A 28 2.48 -4.64 -6.17
CA PHE A 28 2.71 -4.69 -4.74
C PHE A 28 3.87 -5.65 -4.44
N ASN A 29 4.94 -5.10 -3.87
CA ASN A 29 6.15 -5.84 -3.52
C ASN A 29 6.46 -5.63 -2.05
N ALA A 30 5.82 -6.41 -1.19
CA ALA A 30 6.04 -6.36 0.24
C ALA A 30 7.34 -7.07 0.68
N LYS A 31 8.15 -7.60 -0.24
CA LYS A 31 9.41 -8.30 0.08
C LYS A 31 10.37 -7.51 0.99
N ASN A 32 10.31 -6.18 0.97
CA ASN A 32 11.13 -5.31 1.83
C ASN A 32 10.43 -4.84 3.11
N HIS A 33 9.22 -5.33 3.40
CA HIS A 33 8.54 -5.04 4.67
C HIS A 33 9.31 -5.74 5.81
N GLN A 34 9.66 -5.01 6.87
CA GLN A 34 10.43 -5.58 8.00
C GLN A 34 9.76 -6.83 8.61
N LYS A 35 8.42 -6.89 8.63
CA LYS A 35 7.66 -8.08 9.07
C LYS A 35 7.81 -9.28 8.13
N LEU A 36 7.98 -9.04 6.84
CA LEU A 36 8.31 -10.05 5.83
C LEU A 36 9.75 -10.54 5.95
N ILE A 37 10.69 -9.61 6.19
CA ILE A 37 12.09 -9.92 6.47
C ILE A 37 12.24 -10.71 7.77
N ARG A 38 11.41 -10.39 8.78
CA ARG A 38 11.31 -11.16 10.04
C ARG A 38 10.59 -12.50 9.88
N GLY A 39 9.98 -12.79 8.72
CA GLY A 39 9.24 -14.03 8.45
C GLY A 39 7.87 -14.10 9.12
N GLU A 40 7.36 -12.99 9.65
CA GLU A 40 6.06 -12.89 10.32
C GLU A 40 4.90 -12.72 9.32
N LEU A 41 5.19 -12.29 8.09
CA LEU A 41 4.21 -12.15 7.02
C LEU A 41 4.76 -12.67 5.68
N THR A 42 3.87 -13.05 4.76
CA THR A 42 4.18 -13.29 3.34
C THR A 42 3.62 -12.16 2.47
N ASP A 43 4.13 -12.02 1.25
CA ASP A 43 3.70 -10.96 0.31
C ASP A 43 2.21 -11.06 0.02
N ASP A 44 1.75 -12.30 -0.19
CA ASP A 44 0.35 -12.64 -0.40
C ASP A 44 -0.50 -12.35 0.85
N GLN A 45 0.01 -12.60 2.06
CA GLN A 45 -0.70 -12.26 3.30
C GLN A 45 -0.80 -10.76 3.53
N ALA A 46 0.27 -10.00 3.30
CA ALA A 46 0.25 -8.55 3.44
C ALA A 46 -0.75 -7.93 2.46
N TYR A 47 -0.78 -8.49 1.25
CA TYR A 47 -1.75 -8.12 0.22
C TYR A 47 -3.17 -8.52 0.62
N ILE A 48 -3.41 -9.73 1.12
CA ILE A 48 -4.73 -10.18 1.58
C ILE A 48 -5.23 -9.32 2.75
N GLU A 49 -4.39 -8.99 3.73
CA GLU A 49 -4.78 -8.12 4.84
C GLU A 49 -5.13 -6.72 4.35
N LEU A 50 -4.32 -6.16 3.44
CA LEU A 50 -4.60 -4.89 2.78
C LEU A 50 -5.94 -4.95 2.04
N LEU A 51 -6.19 -6.01 1.27
CA LEU A 51 -7.46 -6.22 0.57
C LEU A 51 -8.63 -6.37 1.52
N GLN A 52 -8.46 -7.06 2.64
CA GLN A 52 -9.52 -7.19 3.65
C GLN A 52 -9.81 -5.87 4.34
N TYR A 53 -8.77 -5.08 4.63
CA TYR A 53 -8.90 -3.75 5.21
C TYR A 53 -9.74 -2.86 4.28
N PHE A 54 -9.41 -2.83 2.99
CA PHE A 54 -10.16 -2.04 2.00
C PHE A 54 -11.54 -2.62 1.65
N LYS A 55 -11.68 -3.95 1.57
CA LYS A 55 -13.00 -4.60 1.37
C LYS A 55 -13.97 -4.32 2.52
N LYS A 56 -13.46 -4.03 3.72
CA LYS A 56 -14.28 -3.67 4.88
C LYS A 56 -14.96 -2.30 4.69
N GLY A 57 -14.33 -1.38 3.95
CA GLY A 57 -14.87 -0.08 3.57
C GLY A 57 -15.68 -0.10 2.27
N ASN A 58 -15.26 -0.90 1.28
CA ASN A 58 -15.87 -0.91 -0.05
C ASN A 58 -15.92 -2.32 -0.67
N LYS A 59 -17.14 -2.83 -0.90
CA LYS A 59 -17.36 -4.15 -1.55
C LYS A 59 -16.89 -4.22 -3.00
N SER A 60 -16.66 -3.07 -3.64
CA SER A 60 -16.23 -3.00 -5.04
C SER A 60 -14.76 -3.35 -5.25
N GLY A 61 -13.96 -3.46 -4.18
CA GLY A 61 -12.51 -3.69 -4.30
C GLY A 61 -11.76 -2.49 -4.88
N GLN A 62 -12.36 -1.30 -4.80
CA GLN A 62 -11.74 -0.04 -5.19
C GLN A 62 -11.07 0.56 -3.97
N ILE A 63 -9.86 1.07 -4.16
CA ILE A 63 -9.04 1.66 -3.12
C ILE A 63 -8.88 3.13 -3.46
N THR A 64 -9.39 3.99 -2.60
CA THR A 64 -9.30 5.43 -2.78
C THR A 64 -8.00 5.98 -2.17
N LEU A 65 -7.61 7.18 -2.60
CA LEU A 65 -6.42 7.84 -2.03
C LEU A 65 -6.55 8.05 -0.52
N ASP A 66 -7.77 8.29 -0.02
CA ASP A 66 -8.02 8.54 1.39
C ASP A 66 -7.87 7.27 2.23
N GLU A 67 -8.50 6.17 1.78
CA GLU A 67 -8.34 4.86 2.42
C GLU A 67 -6.87 4.43 2.42
N LEU A 68 -6.16 4.62 1.29
CA LEU A 68 -4.74 4.29 1.21
C LEU A 68 -3.90 5.10 2.19
N LYS A 69 -4.23 6.39 2.41
CA LYS A 69 -3.57 7.22 3.41
C LYS A 69 -3.88 6.75 4.83
N GLU A 70 -5.12 6.37 5.15
CA GLU A 70 -5.49 5.85 6.47
C GLU A 70 -4.77 4.54 6.79
N TYR A 71 -4.75 3.60 5.85
CA TYR A 71 -4.01 2.34 5.99
C TYR A 71 -2.54 2.62 6.29
N TYR A 72 -1.91 3.48 5.49
CA TYR A 72 -0.50 3.82 5.69
C TYR A 72 -0.24 4.73 6.88
N ALA A 73 -1.22 5.49 7.35
CA ALA A 73 -1.11 6.23 8.61
C ALA A 73 -1.00 5.25 9.78
N ALA A 74 -1.82 4.19 9.78
CA ALA A 74 -1.72 3.12 10.78
C ALA A 74 -0.39 2.36 10.69
N VAL A 75 0.11 2.07 9.47
CA VAL A 75 1.42 1.43 9.29
C VAL A 75 2.56 2.37 9.70
N SER A 76 2.48 3.66 9.38
CA SER A 76 3.49 4.65 9.79
C SER A 76 3.53 4.85 11.30
N ALA A 77 2.43 4.62 12.01
CA ALA A 77 2.42 4.67 13.47
C ALA A 77 3.29 3.56 14.11
N ASP A 78 3.54 2.47 13.37
CA ASP A 78 4.43 1.36 13.76
C ASP A 78 5.90 1.61 13.34
N ILE A 79 6.18 2.66 12.54
CA ILE A 79 7.51 2.98 11.99
C ILE A 79 7.99 4.34 12.53
N GLU A 80 8.98 4.32 13.42
CA GLU A 80 9.50 5.54 14.08
C GLU A 80 10.21 6.54 13.14
N LEU A 81 10.78 6.08 12.02
CA LEU A 81 11.57 6.92 11.12
C LEU A 81 10.85 7.13 9.77
N ASP A 82 10.56 8.40 9.45
CA ASP A 82 9.97 8.80 8.17
C ASP A 82 10.76 8.31 6.95
N GLU A 83 12.09 8.29 7.01
CA GLU A 83 12.93 7.82 5.90
C GLU A 83 12.76 6.32 5.63
N ASN A 84 12.61 5.52 6.68
CA ASN A 84 12.34 4.09 6.56
C ASN A 84 10.96 3.85 5.94
N PHE A 85 9.96 4.63 6.35
CA PHE A 85 8.62 4.58 5.79
C PHE A 85 8.57 5.02 4.32
N ILE A 86 9.26 6.11 3.97
CA ILE A 86 9.39 6.60 2.58
C ILE A 86 10.06 5.54 1.70
N THR A 87 11.14 4.94 2.18
CA THR A 87 11.88 3.89 1.47
C THR A 87 11.01 2.66 1.30
N LEU A 88 10.31 2.24 2.36
CA LEU A 88 9.37 1.12 2.33
C LEU A 88 8.31 1.33 1.25
N ILE A 89 7.62 2.47 1.26
CA ILE A 89 6.58 2.78 0.26
C ILE A 89 7.16 2.83 -1.15
N LYS A 90 8.34 3.43 -1.33
CA LYS A 90 8.97 3.48 -2.65
C LYS A 90 9.28 2.10 -3.20
N GLU A 91 9.82 1.22 -2.36
CA GLU A 91 10.14 -0.16 -2.72
C GLU A 91 8.86 -0.99 -2.94
N THR A 92 7.86 -0.85 -2.07
CA THR A 92 6.57 -1.56 -2.15
C THR A 92 5.81 -1.23 -3.42
N TRP A 93 5.82 0.03 -3.85
CA TRP A 93 5.12 0.48 -5.05
C TRP A 93 6.01 0.59 -6.29
N ARG A 94 7.28 0.16 -6.20
CA ARG A 94 8.29 0.34 -7.26
C ARG A 94 8.28 1.77 -7.82
N LEU A 95 8.23 2.76 -6.92
CA LEU A 95 8.47 4.16 -7.22
C LEU A 95 9.98 4.36 -7.38
N LYS A 96 10.49 4.03 -8.56
CA LYS A 96 11.75 4.60 -9.07
C LYS A 96 11.56 6.08 -9.39
#